data_AF-A0A258C3E9-F1
#
_entry.id   AF-A0A258C3E9-F1
#
_cell.length_a   1.000
_cell.length_b   1.000
_cell.length_c   1.000
_cell.angle_alpha   90.00
_cell.angle_beta   90.00
_cell.angle_gamma   90.00
#
_symmetry.space_group_name_H-M   'P 1'
#
loop_
_entity.id
_entity.type
_entity.pdbx_description
1 polymer ?
#
loop_
_entity_poly.entity_id
_entity_poly.type
_entity_poly.pdbx_seq_one_letter_code
_entity_poly.pdbx_strand_id
1 'polypeptide(L)'
;LTGTLGAIASTGSLIMWPTREEPRLMSLVPPVHFAILKASEIHDNFYEIQQKFQWAAGMPTNALLVSGPSKTADIEQVLAYGAHGPKDLILLILEDA
;
A
#
# COMPACT_ATOMS: atom_id res chain seq x y z
N LEU A 1 -0.44 -12.64 -0.32
CA LEU A 1 -1.65 -12.10 0.33
C LEU A 1 -1.18 -11.36 1.56
N THR A 2 -1.57 -10.11 1.74
CA THR A 2 -1.23 -9.34 2.95
C THR A 2 -2.46 -8.58 3.43
N GLY A 3 -2.47 -8.24 4.72
CA GLY A 3 -3.32 -7.18 5.23
C GLY A 3 -2.85 -5.79 4.79
N THR A 4 -3.69 -4.81 5.05
CA THR A 4 -3.37 -3.38 4.97
C THR A 4 -3.74 -2.72 6.29
N LEU A 5 -3.00 -1.68 6.68
CA LEU A 5 -3.37 -0.85 7.84
C LEU A 5 -4.58 0.02 7.50
N GLY A 6 -4.66 0.48 6.25
CA GLY A 6 -5.72 1.33 5.73
C GLY A 6 -5.36 1.87 4.35
N ALA A 7 -6.18 2.79 3.84
CA ALA A 7 -5.96 3.45 2.55
C ALA A 7 -6.23 4.95 2.62
N ILE A 8 -5.59 5.70 1.72
CA ILE A 8 -5.77 7.13 1.52
C ILE A 8 -6.54 7.34 0.23
N ALA A 9 -7.77 7.85 0.32
CA ALA A 9 -8.65 8.06 -0.82
C ALA A 9 -8.11 9.12 -1.78
N SER A 10 -7.64 10.25 -1.26
CA SER A 10 -7.16 11.39 -2.06
C SER A 10 -5.97 11.05 -2.98
N THR A 11 -5.13 10.09 -2.60
CA THR A 11 -3.95 9.68 -3.36
C THR A 11 -4.06 8.28 -3.96
N GLY A 12 -5.13 7.54 -3.66
CA GLY A 12 -5.28 6.14 -4.07
C GLY A 12 -4.13 5.27 -3.55
N SER A 13 -3.76 5.43 -2.28
CA SER A 13 -2.60 4.75 -1.68
C SER A 13 -3.00 3.77 -0.59
N LEU A 14 -2.40 2.58 -0.60
CA LEU A 14 -2.46 1.62 0.50
C LEU A 14 -1.36 1.88 1.51
N ILE A 15 -1.65 1.60 2.78
CA ILE A 15 -0.68 1.66 3.87
C ILE A 15 -0.45 0.26 4.40
N MET A 16 0.83 -0.12 4.48
CA MET A 16 1.23 -1.41 5.03
C MET A 16 2.36 -1.22 6.04
N TRP A 17 2.21 -1.86 7.19
CA TRP A 17 3.25 -1.98 8.20
C TRP A 17 3.71 -3.45 8.23
N PRO A 18 4.88 -3.76 7.64
CA PRO A 18 5.36 -5.12 7.59
C PRO A 18 5.55 -5.70 9.00
N THR A 19 5.14 -6.95 9.15
CA THR A 19 5.38 -7.74 10.37
C THR A 19 6.34 -8.89 10.08
N ARG A 20 6.60 -9.73 11.07
CA ARG A 20 7.39 -10.95 10.85
C ARG A 20 6.64 -11.96 9.99
N GLU A 21 5.32 -12.00 10.12
CA GLU A 21 4.40 -12.87 9.41
C GLU A 21 4.09 -12.33 8.00
N GLU A 22 4.03 -11.01 7.86
CA GLU A 22 3.85 -10.31 6.58
C GLU A 22 5.07 -9.41 6.28
N PRO A 23 6.23 -9.99 5.96
CA PRO A 23 7.43 -9.21 5.69
C PRO A 23 7.29 -8.40 4.40
N ARG A 24 8.03 -7.29 4.31
CA ARG A 24 7.94 -6.35 3.17
C ARG A 24 8.12 -6.99 1.79
N LEU A 25 8.84 -8.12 1.72
CA LEU A 25 9.05 -8.83 0.47
C LEU A 25 7.73 -9.34 -0.12
N MET A 26 6.73 -9.66 0.71
CA MET A 26 5.43 -10.14 0.23
C MET A 26 4.64 -9.10 -0.57
N SER A 27 4.86 -7.81 -0.34
CA SER A 27 4.20 -6.73 -1.07
C SER A 27 5.07 -6.12 -2.19
N LEU A 28 6.35 -6.48 -2.27
CA LEU A 28 7.30 -5.86 -3.21
C LEU A 28 7.84 -6.82 -4.28
N VAL A 29 7.91 -8.13 -4.00
CA VAL A 29 8.60 -9.10 -4.87
C VAL A 29 7.65 -9.93 -5.75
N PRO A 30 6.51 -10.43 -5.26
CA PRO A 30 5.62 -11.23 -6.08
C PRO A 30 5.17 -10.47 -7.33
N PRO A 31 5.06 -11.14 -8.50
CA PRO A 31 4.58 -10.50 -9.72
C PRO A 31 3.13 -10.02 -9.58
N VAL A 32 2.34 -10.72 -8.75
CA VAL A 32 0.96 -10.35 -8.39
C VAL A 32 0.86 -10.26 -6.87
N HIS A 33 0.40 -9.13 -6.36
CA HIS A 33 0.15 -8.92 -4.94
C HIS A 33 -1.36 -8.81 -4.69
N PHE A 34 -1.88 -9.71 -3.84
CA PHE A 34 -3.24 -9.58 -3.30
C PHE A 34 -3.17 -8.88 -1.94
N ALA A 35 -3.89 -7.77 -1.80
CA ALA A 35 -3.99 -7.00 -0.58
C ALA A 35 -5.44 -6.95 -0.10
N ILE A 36 -5.66 -7.09 1.20
CA ILE A 36 -6.99 -7.01 1.83
C ILE A 36 -7.13 -5.66 2.53
N LEU A 37 -8.23 -4.97 2.29
CA LEU A 37 -8.58 -3.69 2.90
C LEU A 37 -10.00 -3.75 3.47
N LYS A 38 -10.17 -3.25 4.70
CA LYS A 38 -11.51 -3.01 5.26
C LYS A 38 -12.06 -1.70 4.72
N ALA A 39 -13.34 -1.68 4.34
CA ALA A 39 -13.99 -0.47 3.84
C ALA A 39 -13.94 0.68 4.86
N SER A 40 -14.09 0.38 6.17
CA SER A 40 -13.98 1.35 7.26
C SER A 40 -12.58 1.95 7.49
N GLU A 41 -11.54 1.39 6.87
CA GLU A 41 -10.15 1.87 7.01
C GLU A 41 -9.70 2.68 5.77
N ILE A 42 -10.66 3.17 4.99
CA ILE A 42 -10.43 4.16 3.94
C ILE A 42 -10.59 5.56 4.55
N HIS A 43 -9.51 6.34 4.53
CA HIS A 43 -9.46 7.69 5.07
C HIS A 43 -9.24 8.71 3.96
N ASP A 44 -9.62 9.96 4.21
CA ASP A 44 -9.56 11.01 3.20
C ASP A 44 -8.11 11.35 2.83
N ASN A 45 -7.26 11.59 3.84
CA ASN A 45 -5.92 12.10 3.66
C ASN A 45 -4.90 11.48 4.63
N PHE A 46 -3.62 11.64 4.29
CA PHE A 46 -2.52 11.04 5.06
C PHE A 46 -2.43 11.58 6.49
N TYR A 47 -2.74 12.86 6.69
CA TYR A 47 -2.67 13.50 8.00
C TYR A 47 -3.66 12.87 8.98
N GLU A 48 -4.90 12.63 8.56
CA GLU A 48 -5.92 11.95 9.36
C GLU A 48 -5.43 10.59 9.88
N ILE A 49 -4.82 9.79 9.01
CA ILE A 49 -4.26 8.48 9.35
C ILE A 49 -3.11 8.62 10.35
N GLN A 50 -2.17 9.53 10.12
CA GLN A 50 -1.04 9.75 11.04
C GLN A 50 -1.51 10.08 12.45
N GLN A 51 -2.59 10.86 12.57
CA GLN A 51 -3.23 11.16 13.86
C GLN A 51 -3.97 9.94 14.42
N LYS A 52 -4.84 9.28 13.64
CA LYS A 52 -5.64 8.11 14.06
C LYS A 52 -4.77 6.99 14.62
N PHE A 53 -3.65 6.70 13.96
CA PHE A 53 -2.73 5.63 14.32
C PHE A 53 -1.53 6.11 15.16
N GLN A 54 -1.55 7.37 15.64
CA GLN A 54 -0.53 7.95 16.53
C GLN A 54 0.92 7.72 16.07
N TRP A 55 1.22 7.98 14.80
CA TRP A 55 2.52 7.61 14.20
C TRP A 55 3.72 8.24 14.94
N ALA A 56 3.54 9.44 15.49
CA ALA A 56 4.57 10.12 16.27
C ALA A 56 4.95 9.38 17.57
N ALA A 57 4.05 8.56 18.12
CA ALA A 57 4.26 7.80 19.34
C ALA A 57 4.92 6.43 19.10
N GLY A 58 4.91 5.93 17.86
CA GLY A 58 5.48 4.61 17.57
C GLY A 58 5.22 4.13 16.15
N MET A 59 6.02 4.61 15.20
CA MET A 59 6.08 4.00 13.87
C MET A 59 6.91 2.71 13.88
N PRO A 60 6.57 1.74 13.01
CA PRO A 60 7.45 0.61 12.74
C PRO A 60 8.75 1.07 12.08
N THR A 61 9.76 0.18 12.06
CA THR A 61 11.01 0.41 11.33
C THR A 61 10.82 0.49 9.81
N ASN A 62 9.65 0.08 9.32
CA ASN A 62 9.28 0.16 7.92
C ASN A 62 7.78 0.47 7.78
N ALA A 63 7.44 1.52 7.03
CA ALA A 63 6.07 1.82 6.63
C ALA A 63 6.06 1.99 5.11
N LEU A 64 5.15 1.29 4.43
CA LEU A 64 5.00 1.32 2.99
C LEU A 64 3.73 2.08 2.63
N LEU A 65 3.87 3.08 1.77
CA LEU A 65 2.75 3.72 1.08
C LEU A 65 2.81 3.29 -0.39
N VAL A 66 1.90 2.41 -0.80
CA VAL A 66 1.82 1.92 -2.17
C VAL A 66 0.71 2.65 -2.88
N SER A 67 1.10 3.60 -3.74
CA SER A 67 0.17 4.40 -4.54
C SER A 67 -0.10 3.73 -5.89
N GLY A 68 -1.12 4.22 -6.59
CA GLY A 68 -1.53 3.74 -7.92
C GLY A 68 -0.39 3.54 -8.93
N PRO A 69 -0.68 2.87 -10.06
CA PRO A 69 0.30 2.20 -10.91
C PRO A 69 1.51 3.08 -11.22
N SER A 70 2.70 2.55 -10.94
CA SER A 70 3.97 3.20 -11.25
C SER A 70 4.00 3.52 -12.75
N LYS A 71 3.96 4.80 -13.09
CA LYS A 71 4.18 5.29 -14.45
C LYS A 71 5.58 5.89 -14.50
N THR A 72 6.54 5.11 -14.97
CA THR A 72 7.92 5.55 -15.15
C THR A 72 8.17 5.75 -16.65
N ALA A 73 8.46 6.98 -17.06
CA ALA A 73 8.86 7.34 -18.43
C ALA A 73 10.35 7.74 -18.49
N ASP A 74 11.15 7.21 -17.55
CA ASP A 74 12.39 7.83 -17.10
C ASP A 74 13.66 7.32 -17.82
N ILE A 75 13.56 6.27 -18.64
CA ILE A 75 14.68 5.78 -19.47
C ILE A 75 14.13 5.40 -20.86
N GLU A 76 14.69 6.04 -21.90
CA GLU A 76 14.40 5.80 -23.34
C GLU A 76 13.02 6.19 -23.88
N GLN A 77 12.19 6.91 -23.12
CA GLN A 77 10.82 7.32 -23.54
C GLN A 77 9.88 6.15 -23.86
N VAL A 78 10.27 4.91 -23.55
CA VAL A 78 9.39 3.74 -23.62
C VAL A 78 8.68 3.62 -22.27
N LEU A 79 7.35 3.57 -22.31
CA LEU A 79 6.55 3.32 -21.11
C LEU A 79 6.85 1.91 -20.59
N ALA A 80 7.64 1.83 -19.52
CA ALA A 80 7.86 0.60 -18.78
C ALA A 80 6.84 0.52 -17.63
N TYR A 81 5.98 -0.49 -17.67
CA TYR A 81 5.04 -0.79 -16.59
C TYR A 81 5.65 -1.83 -15.65
N GLY A 82 5.60 -1.59 -14.33
CA GLY A 82 5.97 -2.58 -13.31
C GLY A 82 7.48 -2.83 -13.15
N ALA A 83 8.33 -1.83 -13.37
CA ALA A 83 9.77 -1.95 -13.13
C ALA A 83 10.15 -2.04 -11.63
N HIS A 84 9.29 -1.50 -10.76
CA HIS A 84 9.49 -1.47 -9.31
C HIS A 84 8.23 -1.95 -8.59
N GLY A 85 8.30 -3.13 -7.96
CA GLY A 85 7.17 -3.75 -7.26
C GLY A 85 6.38 -4.77 -8.10
N PRO A 86 5.25 -5.27 -7.57
CA PRO A 86 4.35 -6.16 -8.29
C PRO A 86 3.88 -5.54 -9.60
N LYS A 87 3.76 -6.36 -10.64
CA LYS A 87 3.17 -5.93 -11.93
C LYS A 87 1.67 -5.68 -11.78
N ASP A 88 1.01 -6.56 -11.03
CA ASP A 88 -0.41 -6.49 -10.75
C ASP A 88 -0.65 -6.42 -9.23
N LEU A 89 -1.49 -5.46 -8.82
CA LEU A 89 -2.01 -5.35 -7.46
C LEU A 89 -3.52 -5.57 -7.51
N ILE A 90 -3.98 -6.61 -6.81
CA ILE A 90 -5.40 -6.93 -6.68
C ILE A 90 -5.82 -6.57 -5.26
N LEU A 91 -6.64 -5.52 -5.14
CA LEU A 91 -7.19 -5.05 -3.88
C LEU A 91 -8.55 -5.69 -3.64
N LEU A 92 -8.68 -6.40 -2.52
CA LEU A 92 -9.94 -6.96 -2.04
C LEU A 92 -10.47 -6.06 -0.92
N ILE A 93 -11.55 -5.32 -1.22
CA ILE A 93 -12.23 -4.48 -0.22
C ILE A 93 -13.32 -5.33 0.44
N LEU A 94 -13.24 -5.43 1.76
CA LEU A 94 -14.19 -6.16 2.58
C LEU A 94 -15.10 -5.15 3.30
N GLU A 95 -16.41 -5.37 3.19
CA GLU A 95 -17.38 -4.67 4.04
C GLU A 95 -17.20 -5.14 5.49
N ASP A 96 -17.29 -4.20 6.42
CA ASP A 96 -17.29 -4.52 7.84
C ASP A 96 -18.64 -5.13 8.25
N ALA A 97 -18.61 -6.02 9.25
CA ALA A 97 -19.81 -6.69 9.78
C ALA A 97 -20.57 -5.80 10.77
#